data_AF-A0A9Q3VT13-F1
#
_entry.id   AF-A0A9Q3VT13-F1
#
_cell.length_a   1.000
_cell.length_b   1.000
_cell.length_c   1.000
_cell.angle_alpha   90.00
_cell.angle_beta   90.00
_cell.angle_gamma   90.00
#
_symmetry.space_group_name_H-M   'P 1'
#
loop_
_entity.id
_entity.type
_entity.pdbx_description
1 polymer ?
#
loop_
_entity_poly.entity_id
_entity_poly.type
_entity_poly.pdbx_seq_one_letter_code
_entity_poly.pdbx_strand_id
1 'polypeptide(L)'
;MDPGETPRDAARRELFEETGIRAPLLPVPAAVTVRSCHPDWAATVGVTFLQVLDRRMRLNPEEGQPAAWLPLDEPWQGWFAEDRLRMQECAEQILKA
;
A
#
# COMPACT_ATOMS: atom_id res chain seq x y z
N MET A 1 -7.07 -8.34 6.82
CA MET A 1 -7.40 -9.66 6.21
C MET A 1 -8.42 -10.36 7.06
N ASP A 2 -9.56 -10.68 6.46
CA ASP A 2 -10.61 -11.46 7.12
C ASP A 2 -10.35 -12.98 7.02
N PRO A 3 -10.90 -13.81 7.93
CA PRO A 3 -10.76 -15.25 7.85
C PRO A 3 -11.25 -15.82 6.50
N GLY A 4 -10.37 -16.54 5.80
CA GLY A 4 -10.65 -17.12 4.49
C GLY A 4 -10.36 -16.20 3.30
N GLU A 5 -9.98 -14.94 3.53
CA GLU A 5 -9.57 -14.00 2.50
C GLU A 5 -8.13 -14.24 2.05
N THR A 6 -7.86 -14.13 0.75
CA THR A 6 -6.46 -14.14 0.27
C THR A 6 -5.82 -12.76 0.49
N PRO A 7 -4.49 -12.66 0.66
CA PRO A 7 -3.80 -11.36 0.77
C PRO A 7 -4.10 -10.41 -0.38
N ARG A 8 -4.32 -10.96 -1.58
CA ARG A 8 -4.62 -10.16 -2.77
C ARG A 8 -6.06 -9.65 -2.77
N ASP A 9 -7.01 -10.45 -2.30
CA ASP A 9 -8.41 -10.02 -2.18
C ASP A 9 -8.55 -8.95 -1.10
N ALA A 10 -7.87 -9.14 0.04
CA ALA A 10 -7.79 -8.14 1.10
C ALA A 10 -7.21 -6.82 0.60
N ALA A 11 -6.07 -6.85 -0.09
CA ALA A 11 -5.46 -5.64 -0.64
C ALA A 11 -6.37 -4.92 -1.64
N ARG A 12 -7.18 -5.65 -2.42
CA ARG A 12 -8.16 -5.04 -3.35
C ARG A 12 -9.36 -4.45 -2.63
N ARG A 13 -9.85 -5.13 -1.60
CA ARG A 13 -10.96 -4.67 -0.77
C ARG A 13 -10.54 -3.41 0.00
N GLU A 14 -9.40 -3.46 0.69
CA GLU A 14 -8.87 -2.34 1.48
C GLU A 14 -8.52 -1.13 0.59
N LEU A 15 -7.93 -1.34 -0.60
CA LEU A 15 -7.74 -0.24 -1.58
C LEU A 15 -9.07 0.47 -1.89
N PHE A 16 -10.15 -0.28 -2.07
CA PHE A 16 -11.46 0.32 -2.35
C PHE A 16 -12.06 1.00 -1.12
N GLU A 17 -12.01 0.35 0.05
CA GLU A 17 -12.59 0.88 1.30
C GLU A 17 -11.90 2.18 1.72
N GLU A 18 -10.56 2.21 1.72
CA GLU A 18 -9.78 3.33 2.24
C GLU A 18 -9.61 4.48 1.25
N THR A 19 -9.71 4.22 -0.07
CA THR A 19 -9.41 5.23 -1.09
C THR A 19 -10.50 5.44 -2.13
N GLY A 20 -11.50 4.55 -2.18
CA GLY A 20 -12.54 4.53 -3.21
C GLY A 20 -12.10 3.98 -4.57
N ILE A 21 -10.83 3.57 -4.73
CA ILE A 21 -10.30 3.10 -6.01
C ILE A 21 -10.62 1.61 -6.22
N ARG A 22 -11.18 1.28 -7.38
CA ARG A 22 -11.29 -0.10 -7.88
C ARG A 22 -10.30 -0.31 -9.01
N ALA A 23 -9.27 -1.11 -8.76
CA ALA A 23 -8.27 -1.44 -9.77
C ALA A 23 -7.78 -2.89 -9.62
N PRO A 24 -7.31 -3.52 -10.72
CA PRO A 24 -6.52 -4.74 -10.58
C PRO A 24 -5.20 -4.41 -9.86
N LEU A 25 -4.61 -5.42 -9.22
CA LEU A 25 -3.25 -5.35 -8.68
C LEU A 25 -2.30 -6.12 -9.59
N LEU A 26 -1.03 -5.72 -9.66
CA LEU A 26 0.01 -6.50 -10.32
C LEU A 26 0.10 -7.94 -9.72
N PRO A 27 0.47 -8.94 -10.53
CA PRO A 27 0.38 -10.35 -10.12
C PRO A 27 1.40 -10.77 -9.07
N VAL A 28 2.54 -10.08 -9.00
CA VAL A 28 3.62 -10.38 -8.07
C VAL A 28 3.56 -9.38 -6.91
N PRO A 29 3.60 -9.84 -5.63
CA PRO A 29 3.73 -8.94 -4.49
C PRO A 29 5.00 -8.08 -4.61
N ALA A 30 4.87 -6.79 -4.34
CA ALA A 30 5.99 -5.86 -4.34
C ALA A 30 6.90 -6.03 -3.12
N ALA A 31 6.34 -6.48 -1.99
CA ALA A 31 7.11 -6.77 -0.78
C ALA A 31 6.40 -7.77 0.14
N VAL A 32 7.20 -8.43 1.00
CA VAL A 32 6.73 -9.17 2.17
C VAL A 32 7.50 -8.68 3.38
N THR A 33 6.81 -8.40 4.48
CA THR A 33 7.39 -7.80 5.68
C THR A 33 6.90 -8.51 6.94
N VAL A 34 7.70 -8.45 8.00
CA VAL A 34 7.30 -8.88 9.35
C VAL A 34 7.56 -7.72 10.29
N ARG A 35 6.49 -7.16 10.88
CA ARG A 35 6.56 -5.91 11.65
C ARG A 35 5.56 -5.91 12.79
N SER A 36 5.86 -5.17 13.85
CA SER A 36 4.87 -4.81 14.87
C SER A 36 4.69 -3.29 14.87
N CYS A 37 3.44 -2.82 14.90
CA CYS A 37 3.12 -1.39 14.96
C CYS A 37 3.14 -0.83 16.38
N HIS A 38 3.24 -1.68 17.41
CA HIS A 38 3.41 -1.28 18.80
C HIS A 38 4.35 -2.26 19.53
N PRO A 39 5.27 -1.80 20.40
CA PRO A 39 6.23 -2.69 21.09
C PRO A 39 5.57 -3.86 21.83
N ASP A 40 4.36 -3.65 22.35
CA ASP A 40 3.60 -4.66 23.10
C ASP A 40 2.68 -5.54 22.24
N TRP A 41 2.61 -5.31 20.92
CA TRP A 41 1.78 -6.11 20.02
C TRP A 41 2.61 -7.18 19.32
N ALA A 42 1.96 -8.30 19.01
CA ALA A 42 2.58 -9.36 18.22
C ALA A 42 2.95 -8.85 16.82
N ALA A 43 4.07 -9.33 16.29
CA ALA A 43 4.45 -9.02 14.92
C ALA A 43 3.48 -9.65 13.92
N THR A 44 3.12 -8.88 12.89
CA THR A 44 2.26 -9.27 11.78
C THR A 44 3.08 -9.46 10.51
N VAL A 45 2.73 -10.46 9.71
CA VAL A 45 3.22 -10.61 8.34
C VAL A 45 2.37 -9.72 7.42
N GLY A 46 3.01 -8.79 6.71
CA GLY A 46 2.38 -7.95 5.69
C GLY A 46 2.80 -8.38 4.29
N VAL A 47 1.85 -8.43 3.36
CA VAL A 47 2.10 -8.64 1.93
C VAL A 47 1.62 -7.42 1.17
N THR A 48 2.53 -6.74 0.49
CA THR A 48 2.24 -5.50 -0.25
C THR A 48 2.11 -5.80 -1.73
N PHE A 49 1.03 -5.31 -2.33
CA PHE A 49 0.81 -5.35 -3.78
C PHE A 49 0.88 -3.94 -4.35
N LEU A 50 0.99 -3.86 -5.67
CA LEU A 50 1.13 -2.60 -6.37
C LEU A 50 0.19 -2.49 -7.56
N GLN A 51 -0.20 -1.25 -7.87
CA GLN A 51 -0.85 -0.88 -9.12
C GLN A 51 -0.40 0.52 -9.56
N VAL A 52 -0.25 0.71 -10.88
CA VAL A 52 -0.02 2.04 -11.48
C VAL A 52 -1.37 2.62 -11.92
N LEU A 53 -1.63 3.87 -11.51
CA LEU A 53 -2.92 4.55 -11.69
C LEU A 53 -2.72 5.94 -12.30
N ASP A 54 -3.75 6.48 -12.95
CA ASP A 54 -3.74 7.89 -13.36
C ASP A 54 -3.88 8.77 -12.10
N ARG A 55 -2.91 9.67 -11.88
CA ARG A 55 -2.91 10.64 -10.78
C ARG A 55 -4.18 11.50 -10.74
N ARG A 56 -4.90 11.65 -11.85
CA ARG A 56 -6.17 12.41 -11.92
C ARG A 56 -7.37 11.65 -11.33
N MET A 57 -7.22 10.37 -10.99
CA MET A 57 -8.26 9.61 -10.32
C MET A 57 -8.60 10.26 -8.98
N ARG A 58 -9.90 10.44 -8.74
CA ARG A 58 -10.42 11.00 -7.49
C ARG A 58 -10.34 9.96 -6.40
N LEU A 59 -9.79 10.36 -5.26
CA LEU A 59 -9.82 9.59 -4.02
C LEU A 59 -11.14 9.89 -3.30
N ASN A 60 -11.76 8.86 -2.76
CA ASN A 60 -12.92 8.95 -1.86
C ASN A 60 -12.54 8.24 -0.56
N PRO A 61 -11.86 8.94 0.37
CA PRO A 61 -11.30 8.34 1.56
C PRO A 61 -12.38 7.87 2.54
N GLU A 62 -12.05 6.84 3.32
CA GLU A 62 -12.87 6.44 4.46
C GLU A 62 -12.88 7.52 5.55
N GLU A 63 -13.99 7.63 6.27
CA GLU A 63 -14.11 8.56 7.39
C GLU A 63 -13.05 8.26 8.47
N GLY A 64 -12.26 9.26 8.82
CA GLY A 64 -11.16 9.11 9.78
C GLY A 64 -9.83 8.62 9.18
N GLN A 65 -9.81 8.25 7.88
CA GLN A 65 -8.62 7.75 7.19
C GLN A 65 -8.34 8.55 5.91
N PRO A 66 -7.65 9.71 5.99
CA PRO A 66 -7.43 10.55 4.82
C PRO A 66 -6.50 9.86 3.80
N ALA A 67 -6.90 9.90 2.52
CA ALA A 67 -6.09 9.43 1.40
C ALA A 67 -5.65 10.61 0.52
N ALA A 68 -4.37 10.63 0.13
CA ALA A 68 -3.81 11.66 -0.74
C ALA A 68 -2.75 11.08 -1.69
N TRP A 69 -2.63 11.67 -2.86
CA TRP A 69 -1.50 11.43 -3.76
C TRP A 69 -0.28 12.18 -3.25
N LEU A 70 0.73 11.46 -2.75
CA LEU A 70 1.96 12.04 -2.22
C LEU A 70 3.13 11.86 -3.20
N PRO A 71 3.94 12.90 -3.46
CA PRO A 71 5.19 12.76 -4.20
C PRO A 71 6.19 11.88 -3.44
N LEU A 72 6.89 10.97 -4.14
CA LEU A 72 7.89 10.09 -3.51
C LEU A 72 9.22 10.82 -3.22
N ASP A 73 9.49 11.92 -3.92
CA ASP A 73 10.68 12.76 -3.77
C ASP A 73 10.61 13.70 -2.55
N GLU A 74 9.43 13.90 -1.97
CA GLU A 74 9.23 14.67 -0.74
C GLU A 74 9.44 13.83 0.53
N PRO A 75 9.87 14.45 1.66
CA PRO A 75 10.01 13.76 2.93
C PRO A 75 8.63 13.46 3.54
N TRP A 76 8.16 12.22 3.38
CA TRP A 76 6.96 11.71 4.04
C TRP A 76 7.31 11.03 5.38
N GLN A 77 6.48 11.28 6.41
CA GLN A 77 6.54 10.62 7.72
C GLN A 77 5.50 9.50 7.77
N GLY A 78 5.91 8.28 7.43
CA GLY A 78 5.18 7.06 7.74
C GLY A 78 5.65 6.45 9.07
N TRP A 79 4.92 5.44 9.57
CA TRP A 79 5.31 4.71 10.79
C TRP A 79 6.61 3.91 10.63
N PHE A 80 6.92 3.49 9.39
CA PHE A 80 8.14 2.77 9.03
C PHE A 80 8.88 3.54 7.94
N ALA A 81 10.00 4.18 8.28
CA ALA A 81 10.75 5.04 7.37
C ALA A 81 11.26 4.29 6.13
N GLU A 82 11.52 2.99 6.25
CA GLU A 82 12.03 2.15 5.18
C GLU A 82 11.00 1.89 4.08
N ASP A 83 9.72 2.14 4.31
CA ASP A 83 8.69 1.97 3.27
C ASP A 83 8.88 2.92 2.10
N ARG A 84 9.29 4.15 2.39
CA ARG A 84 9.57 5.14 1.35
C ARG A 84 10.68 4.66 0.40
N LEU A 85 11.77 4.14 0.95
CA LEU A 85 12.89 3.63 0.14
C LEU A 85 12.43 2.48 -0.76
N ARG A 86 11.66 1.53 -0.21
CA ARG A 86 11.11 0.42 -1.00
C ARG A 86 10.16 0.89 -2.10
N MET A 87 9.30 1.87 -1.81
CA MET A 87 8.39 2.45 -2.80
C MET A 87 9.16 3.14 -3.93
N GLN A 88 10.23 3.88 -3.62
CA GLN A 88 11.10 4.51 -4.62
C GLN A 88 11.79 3.45 -5.51
N GLU A 89 12.42 2.44 -4.89
CA GLU A 89 13.07 1.33 -5.61
C GLU A 89 12.07 0.60 -6.52
N CYS A 90 10.85 0.34 -6.03
CA CYS A 90 9.81 -0.33 -6.79
C CYS A 90 9.34 0.54 -7.98
N ALA A 91 9.14 1.84 -7.77
CA ALA A 91 8.78 2.77 -8.83
C ALA A 91 9.86 2.83 -9.92
N GLU A 92 11.14 2.87 -9.55
CA GLU A 92 12.25 2.83 -10.51
C GLU A 92 12.29 1.54 -11.33
N GLN A 93 11.99 0.39 -10.72
CA GLN A 93 11.97 -0.90 -11.43
C GLN A 93 10.85 -0.94 -12.48
N ILE A 94 9.69 -0.37 -12.18
CA ILE A 94 8.54 -0.33 -13.11
C ILE A 94 8.80 0.61 -14.27
N LEU A 95 9.43 1.76 -14.02
CA LEU A 95 9.78 2.69 -15.09
C LEU A 95 10.85 2.14 -16.05
N LYS A 96 11.56 1.07 -15.66
CA LYS A 96 12.56 0.38 -16.47
C LYS A 96 12.01 -0.86 -17.20
N ALA A 97 10.80 -1.31 -16.87
CA ALA A 97 10.16 -2.49 -17.45
C ALA A 97 9.29 -2.13 -18.66
#